data_AF-A0AAD3HGC9-F1
#
_entry.id   AF-A0AAD3HGC9-F1
#
_cell.length_a   1.000
_cell.length_b   1.000
_cell.length_c   1.000
_cell.angle_alpha   90.00
_cell.angle_beta   90.00
_cell.angle_gamma   90.00
#
_symmetry.space_group_name_H-M   'P 1'
#
loop_
_entity.id
_entity.type
_entity.pdbx_description
1 polymer ?
#
loop_
_entity_poly.entity_id
_entity_poly.type
_entity_poly.pdbx_seq_one_letter_code
_entity_poly.pdbx_strand_id
1 'polypeptide(L)'
;ERAVLHAAFIREALGLPATQQLPEGVLDGLRDSFQRLWSIRWENGFKEAFWRLSIDGVPLLGNSHMSRARPECCGCGSVVLGVSPRLHFFWACPVARAVVEQLEVTLGIAVPRAALWLALPPSGVQQCVWDVVVLAALSAMEEGRRLLRARVRESGSAGVVPGLAAVVALSAVSWFWGQLRGFACLGVPRRGWAGVGPSHPFLRIVGGRFSVGR
;
A
#
# COMPACT_ATOMS: atom_id res chain seq x y z
N GLU A 1 3.79 -22.08 8.20
CA GLU A 1 2.98 -20.89 8.55
C GLU A 1 3.18 -19.71 7.59
N ARG A 2 4.35 -19.07 7.52
CA ARG A 2 4.61 -17.90 6.63
C ARG A 2 4.32 -18.15 5.14
N ALA A 3 4.73 -19.29 4.59
CA ALA A 3 4.48 -19.63 3.19
C ALA A 3 2.97 -19.74 2.86
N VAL A 4 2.15 -20.21 3.81
CA VAL A 4 0.70 -20.30 3.65
C VAL A 4 0.08 -18.90 3.60
N LEU A 5 0.56 -17.99 4.46
CA LEU A 5 0.10 -16.59 4.47
C LEU A 5 0.51 -15.84 3.21
N HIS A 6 1.74 -16.04 2.73
CA HIS A 6 2.17 -15.50 1.44
C HIS A 6 1.31 -16.04 0.29
N ALA A 7 0.95 -17.32 0.32
CA ALA A 7 0.09 -17.89 -0.70
C ALA A 7 -1.32 -17.29 -0.66
N ALA A 8 -1.91 -17.11 0.53
CA ALA A 8 -3.18 -16.41 0.69
C ALA A 8 -3.11 -14.95 0.21
N PHE A 9 -2.02 -14.24 0.57
CA PHE A 9 -1.76 -12.88 0.12
C PHE A 9 -1.71 -12.76 -1.40
N ILE A 10 -0.99 -13.67 -2.08
CA ILE A 10 -0.88 -13.66 -3.55
C ILE A 10 -2.24 -13.96 -4.19
N ARG A 11 -2.99 -14.95 -3.69
CA ARG A 11 -4.34 -15.25 -4.21
C ARG A 11 -5.23 -14.02 -4.10
N GLU A 12 -5.23 -13.38 -2.94
CA GLU A 12 -5.94 -12.13 -2.77
C GLU A 12 -5.43 -11.09 -3.76
N ALA A 13 -4.15 -10.76 -3.79
CA ALA A 13 -3.59 -9.75 -4.71
C ALA A 13 -4.01 -9.96 -6.18
N LEU A 14 -4.06 -11.22 -6.64
CA LEU A 14 -4.45 -11.62 -8.00
C LEU A 14 -5.98 -11.73 -8.21
N GLY A 15 -6.79 -11.64 -7.15
CA GLY A 15 -8.24 -11.83 -7.23
C GLY A 15 -8.69 -13.29 -7.39
N LEU A 16 -7.83 -14.23 -7.00
CA LEU A 16 -8.11 -15.67 -7.11
C LEU A 16 -8.94 -16.18 -5.90
N PRO A 17 -9.80 -17.19 -6.09
CA PRO A 17 -10.46 -17.92 -5.01
C PRO A 17 -9.44 -18.57 -4.05
N ALA A 18 -9.80 -18.70 -2.77
CA ALA A 18 -8.92 -19.23 -1.74
C ALA A 18 -8.41 -20.67 -2.01
N THR A 19 -9.19 -21.47 -2.74
CA THR A 19 -8.89 -22.86 -3.08
C THR A 19 -8.06 -23.01 -4.35
N GLN A 20 -7.92 -21.95 -5.16
CA GLN A 20 -7.21 -22.03 -6.43
C GLN A 20 -5.70 -22.21 -6.20
N GLN A 21 -5.07 -23.07 -7.01
CA GLN A 21 -3.62 -23.23 -7.02
C GLN A 21 -2.96 -21.97 -7.58
N LEU A 22 -1.82 -21.60 -6.98
CA LEU A 22 -1.05 -20.46 -7.44
C LEU A 22 -0.31 -20.82 -8.73
N PRO A 23 -0.20 -19.87 -9.69
CA PRO A 23 0.66 -20.06 -10.84
C PRO A 23 2.12 -20.30 -10.42
N GLU A 24 2.88 -21.00 -11.25
CA GLU A 24 4.29 -21.27 -10.99
C GLU A 24 5.12 -19.97 -10.91
N GLY A 25 6.14 -19.94 -10.05
CA GLY A 25 7.06 -18.81 -9.90
C GLY A 25 6.54 -17.58 -9.15
N VAL A 26 5.24 -17.47 -8.85
CA VAL A 26 4.69 -16.27 -8.18
C VAL A 26 5.20 -16.06 -6.76
N LEU A 27 5.52 -17.14 -6.05
CA LEU A 27 6.12 -17.08 -4.71
C LEU A 27 7.56 -16.56 -4.76
N ASP A 28 8.32 -16.94 -5.80
CA ASP A 28 9.67 -16.43 -6.02
C ASP A 28 9.61 -14.96 -6.45
N GLY A 29 8.66 -14.57 -7.31
CA GLY A 29 8.41 -13.17 -7.64
C GLY A 29 8.09 -12.30 -6.41
N LEU A 30 7.30 -12.81 -5.46
CA LEU A 30 7.07 -12.12 -4.19
C LEU A 30 8.35 -12.01 -3.35
N ARG A 31 9.19 -13.05 -3.34
CA ARG A 31 10.50 -13.03 -2.66
C ARG A 31 11.42 -11.97 -3.26
N ASP A 32 11.44 -11.86 -4.58
CA ASP A 32 12.22 -10.85 -5.29
C ASP A 32 11.71 -9.44 -4.96
N SER A 33 10.39 -9.25 -4.87
CA SER A 33 9.81 -7.98 -4.41
C SER A 33 10.29 -7.61 -3.01
N PHE A 34 10.31 -8.54 -2.04
CA PHE A 34 10.87 -8.25 -0.71
C PHE A 34 12.33 -7.82 -0.77
N GLN A 35 13.16 -8.50 -1.57
CA GLN A 35 14.58 -8.16 -1.70
C GLN A 35 14.76 -6.76 -2.31
N ARG A 36 14.04 -6.44 -3.40
CA ARG A 36 14.10 -5.12 -4.03
C ARG A 36 13.65 -4.02 -3.07
N LEU A 37 12.48 -4.18 -2.45
CA LEU A 37 11.92 -3.18 -1.53
C LEU A 37 12.81 -2.98 -0.28
N TRP A 38 13.42 -4.05 0.22
CA TRP A 38 14.32 -3.97 1.37
C TRP A 38 15.57 -3.14 1.05
N SER A 39 16.11 -3.29 -0.16
CA SER A 39 17.33 -2.61 -0.62
C SER A 39 17.19 -1.09 -0.78
N ILE A 40 15.96 -0.57 -0.85
CA ILE A 40 15.69 0.86 -0.98
C ILE A 40 16.20 1.58 0.28
N ARG A 41 17.02 2.62 0.10
CA ARG A 41 17.46 3.47 1.20
C ARG A 41 16.33 4.42 1.60
N TRP A 42 15.52 3.96 2.54
CA TRP A 42 14.41 4.69 3.12
C TRP A 42 14.11 4.14 4.52
N GLU A 43 13.47 4.93 5.39
CA GLU A 43 13.20 4.51 6.77
C GLU A 43 12.32 3.25 6.81
N ASN A 44 12.62 2.36 7.76
CA ASN A 44 11.91 1.09 7.88
C ASN A 44 10.41 1.25 8.14
N GLY A 45 9.98 2.37 8.72
CA GLY A 45 8.56 2.68 8.93
C GLY A 45 7.75 2.70 7.63
N PHE A 46 8.33 3.18 6.53
CA PHE A 46 7.68 3.20 5.21
C PHE A 46 7.59 1.82 4.56
N LYS A 47 8.44 0.88 5.01
CA LYS A 47 8.49 -0.50 4.52
C LYS A 47 7.52 -1.40 5.27
N GLU A 48 7.37 -1.18 6.57
CA GLU A 48 6.68 -2.07 7.49
C GLU A 48 5.27 -2.50 7.03
N ALA A 49 4.50 -1.58 6.45
CA ALA A 49 3.16 -1.84 5.95
C ALA A 49 3.13 -2.98 4.91
N PHE A 50 4.09 -3.02 3.99
CA PHE A 50 4.18 -4.06 2.96
C PHE A 50 4.40 -5.45 3.57
N TRP A 51 5.34 -5.57 4.50
CA TRP A 51 5.65 -6.84 5.18
C TRP A 51 4.51 -7.30 6.07
N ARG A 52 3.86 -6.40 6.81
CA ARG A 52 2.72 -6.77 7.64
C ARG A 52 1.54 -7.22 6.80
N LEU A 53 1.29 -6.56 5.68
CA LEU A 53 0.21 -6.92 4.76
C LEU A 53 0.42 -8.33 4.20
N SER A 54 1.64 -8.72 3.83
CA SER A 54 1.90 -10.02 3.22
C SER A 54 1.68 -11.23 4.14
N ILE A 55 1.62 -11.01 5.46
CA ILE A 55 1.50 -12.08 6.47
C ILE A 55 0.32 -11.90 7.43
N ASP A 56 -0.68 -11.07 7.10
CA ASP A 56 -1.79 -10.75 8.01
C ASP A 56 -1.32 -10.18 9.37
N GLY A 57 -0.17 -9.50 9.38
CA GLY A 57 0.49 -8.93 10.55
C GLY A 57 0.00 -7.55 10.99
N VAL A 58 -1.10 -7.07 10.41
CA VAL A 58 -1.80 -5.86 10.86
C VAL A 58 -2.82 -6.29 11.93
N PRO A 59 -2.94 -5.62 13.11
CA PRO A 59 -3.81 -6.07 14.19
C PRO A 59 -5.30 -5.81 13.90
N LEU A 60 -5.87 -6.54 12.95
CA LEU A 60 -7.24 -6.36 12.46
C LEU A 60 -8.14 -7.53 12.89
N LEU A 61 -9.41 -7.23 13.14
CA LEU A 61 -10.43 -8.27 13.38
C LEU A 61 -10.52 -9.22 12.18
N GLY A 62 -10.24 -10.50 12.42
CA GLY A 62 -10.19 -11.54 11.40
C GLY A 62 -8.78 -11.99 10.98
N ASN A 63 -7.71 -11.32 11.45
CA ASN A 63 -6.34 -11.76 11.16
C ASN A 63 -5.91 -12.88 12.13
N SER A 64 -5.80 -14.09 11.59
CA SER A 64 -5.47 -15.30 12.36
C SER A 64 -4.05 -15.31 12.95
N HIS A 65 -3.11 -14.62 12.31
CA HIS A 65 -1.70 -14.59 12.72
C HIS A 65 -1.42 -13.66 13.93
N MET A 66 -2.43 -12.93 14.42
CA MET A 66 -2.33 -11.99 15.54
C MET A 66 -3.23 -12.43 16.71
N SER A 67 -3.18 -13.71 17.10
CA SER A 67 -4.05 -14.29 18.15
C SER A 67 -3.96 -13.61 19.52
N ARG A 68 -2.86 -12.93 19.82
CA ARG A 68 -2.65 -12.19 21.08
C ARG A 68 -2.98 -10.70 21.00
N ALA A 69 -3.18 -10.15 19.80
CA ALA A 69 -3.52 -8.75 19.66
C ALA A 69 -5.04 -8.56 19.75
N ARG A 70 -5.47 -7.51 20.44
CA ARG A 70 -6.89 -7.16 20.46
C ARG A 70 -7.31 -6.78 19.03
N PRO A 71 -8.23 -7.51 18.40
CA PRO A 71 -8.54 -7.24 17.02
C PRO A 71 -9.32 -5.95 16.86
N GLU A 72 -8.94 -5.12 15.89
CA GLU A 72 -9.57 -3.84 15.64
C GLU A 72 -10.50 -3.90 14.41
N CYS A 73 -11.76 -3.45 14.54
CA CYS A 73 -12.64 -3.21 13.38
C CYS A 73 -12.10 -2.06 12.50
N CYS A 74 -12.79 -1.65 11.44
CA CYS A 74 -12.47 -0.40 10.73
C CYS A 74 -13.15 0.80 11.39
N GLY A 75 -12.50 1.97 11.37
CA GLY A 75 -13.14 3.23 11.77
C GLY A 75 -13.98 3.87 10.66
N CYS A 76 -13.99 3.28 9.47
CA CYS A 76 -14.72 3.77 8.31
C CYS A 76 -16.23 3.50 8.36
N GLY A 77 -16.69 2.69 9.32
CA GLY A 77 -18.10 2.39 9.50
C GLY A 77 -18.66 1.28 8.60
N SER A 78 -17.91 0.84 7.59
CA SER A 78 -18.29 -0.30 6.76
C SER A 78 -17.98 -1.61 7.47
N VAL A 79 -18.98 -2.48 7.60
CA VAL A 79 -18.79 -3.89 7.94
C VAL A 79 -18.99 -4.68 6.66
N VAL A 80 -17.91 -5.22 6.10
CA VAL A 80 -18.00 -6.03 4.87
C VAL A 80 -17.85 -7.50 5.26
N LEU A 81 -18.97 -8.20 5.34
CA LEU A 81 -18.98 -9.64 5.61
C LEU A 81 -18.37 -10.42 4.43
N GLY A 82 -17.65 -11.49 4.73
CA GLY A 82 -17.03 -12.36 3.71
C GLY A 82 -15.80 -11.77 3.01
N VAL A 83 -15.31 -10.61 3.46
CA VAL A 83 -14.11 -9.97 2.94
C VAL A 83 -12.95 -10.10 3.92
N SER A 84 -11.76 -10.45 3.42
CA SER A 84 -10.55 -10.51 4.25
C SER A 84 -10.23 -9.12 4.82
N PRO A 85 -9.65 -9.03 6.03
CA PRO A 85 -9.27 -7.73 6.58
C PRO A 85 -8.29 -7.00 5.66
N ARG A 86 -7.33 -7.67 5.03
CA ARG A 86 -6.44 -7.04 4.04
C ARG A 86 -7.21 -6.36 2.92
N LEU A 87 -8.15 -7.07 2.28
CA LEU A 87 -8.94 -6.51 1.18
C LEU A 87 -9.74 -5.32 1.68
N HIS A 88 -10.35 -5.39 2.86
CA HIS A 88 -11.05 -4.25 3.39
C HIS A 88 -10.12 -3.04 3.62
N PHE A 89 -9.08 -3.19 4.42
CA PHE A 89 -8.29 -2.05 4.89
C PHE A 89 -7.32 -1.46 3.86
N PHE A 90 -6.77 -2.29 2.96
CA PHE A 90 -5.75 -1.90 1.98
C PHE A 90 -6.24 -1.96 0.53
N TRP A 91 -7.55 -2.11 0.33
CA TRP A 91 -8.14 -2.04 -1.01
C TRP A 91 -9.52 -1.38 -1.02
N ALA A 92 -10.49 -1.86 -0.24
CA ALA A 92 -11.89 -1.44 -0.34
C ALA A 92 -12.28 -0.25 0.57
N CYS A 93 -11.54 -0.01 1.65
CA CYS A 93 -11.79 1.07 2.60
C CYS A 93 -11.71 2.42 1.87
N PRO A 94 -12.62 3.39 2.15
CA PRO A 94 -12.58 4.70 1.50
C PRO A 94 -11.22 5.41 1.58
N VAL A 95 -10.48 5.22 2.67
CA VAL A 95 -9.13 5.76 2.84
C VAL A 95 -8.13 5.12 1.87
N ALA A 96 -8.18 3.80 1.70
CA ALA A 96 -7.31 3.09 0.76
C ALA A 96 -7.73 3.37 -0.69
N ARG A 97 -9.04 3.39 -0.97
CA ARG A 97 -9.57 3.73 -2.29
C ARG A 97 -9.12 5.10 -2.77
N ALA A 98 -9.13 6.12 -1.91
CA ALA A 98 -8.65 7.44 -2.30
C ALA A 98 -7.17 7.45 -2.73
N VAL A 99 -6.31 6.66 -2.07
CA VAL A 99 -4.91 6.52 -2.49
C VAL A 99 -4.82 5.76 -3.82
N VAL A 100 -5.58 4.67 -4.01
CA VAL A 100 -5.60 3.94 -5.29
C VAL A 100 -6.13 4.82 -6.42
N GLU A 101 -7.23 5.54 -6.21
CA GLU A 101 -7.81 6.49 -7.17
C GLU A 101 -6.80 7.59 -7.53
N GLN A 102 -6.01 8.06 -6.57
CA GLN A 102 -4.93 9.00 -6.87
C GLN A 102 -3.87 8.37 -7.78
N LEU A 103 -3.50 7.10 -7.56
CA LEU A 103 -2.57 6.39 -8.47
C LEU A 103 -3.17 6.26 -9.87
N GLU A 104 -4.45 5.90 -9.96
CA GLU A 104 -5.19 5.72 -11.21
C GLU A 104 -5.31 7.03 -12.00
N VAL A 105 -5.65 8.13 -11.32
CA VAL A 105 -5.66 9.48 -11.91
C VAL A 105 -4.28 9.87 -12.42
N THR A 106 -3.23 9.63 -11.63
CA THR A 106 -1.86 10.00 -12.01
C THR A 106 -1.34 9.16 -13.19
N LEU A 107 -1.75 7.90 -13.29
CA LEU A 107 -1.35 7.01 -14.38
C LEU A 107 -2.25 7.07 -15.62
N GLY A 108 -3.48 7.58 -15.47
CA GLY A 108 -4.51 7.55 -16.52
C GLY A 108 -5.04 6.14 -16.83
N ILE A 109 -4.76 5.15 -15.97
CA ILE A 109 -5.19 3.76 -16.13
C ILE A 109 -5.63 3.17 -14.80
N ALA A 110 -6.48 2.15 -14.85
CA ALA A 110 -6.84 1.38 -13.67
C ALA A 110 -5.62 0.66 -13.09
N VAL A 111 -5.47 0.69 -11.77
CA VAL A 111 -4.35 0.04 -11.07
C VAL A 111 -4.88 -1.27 -10.50
N PRO A 112 -4.41 -2.43 -10.98
CA PRO A 112 -4.83 -3.70 -10.40
C PRO A 112 -4.23 -3.87 -9.01
N ARG A 113 -4.93 -4.57 -8.12
CA ARG A 113 -4.44 -4.86 -6.77
C ARG A 113 -3.07 -5.54 -6.77
N ALA A 114 -2.84 -6.45 -7.71
CA ALA A 114 -1.56 -7.11 -7.90
C ALA A 114 -0.41 -6.12 -8.14
N ALA A 115 -0.66 -5.01 -8.84
CA ALA A 115 0.38 -4.01 -9.07
C ALA A 115 0.86 -3.40 -7.76
N LEU A 116 -0.07 -3.08 -6.85
CA LEU A 116 0.25 -2.49 -5.56
C LEU A 116 0.77 -3.53 -4.55
N TRP A 117 0.06 -4.65 -4.41
CA TRP A 117 0.34 -5.65 -3.37
C TRP A 117 1.55 -6.53 -3.69
N LEU A 118 1.84 -6.78 -4.97
CA LEU A 118 3.02 -7.57 -5.38
C LEU A 118 4.18 -6.70 -5.86
N ALA A 119 4.03 -5.38 -5.80
CA ALA A 119 4.97 -4.40 -6.33
C ALA A 119 5.31 -4.64 -7.81
N LEU A 120 4.29 -4.96 -8.62
CA LEU A 120 4.43 -5.15 -10.06
C LEU A 120 4.06 -3.85 -10.78
N PRO A 121 4.96 -3.21 -11.53
CA PRO A 121 4.67 -1.93 -12.16
C PRO A 121 3.61 -2.10 -13.25
N PRO A 122 2.65 -1.18 -13.35
CA PRO A 122 1.83 -1.05 -14.55
C PRO A 122 2.70 -0.81 -15.80
N SER A 123 2.17 -1.13 -16.97
CA SER A 123 2.90 -0.96 -18.24
C SER A 123 3.38 0.49 -18.41
N GLY A 124 4.64 0.67 -18.83
CA GLY A 124 5.25 1.98 -19.00
C GLY A 124 5.77 2.65 -17.72
N VAL A 125 5.62 2.01 -16.55
CA VAL A 125 6.16 2.52 -15.27
C VAL A 125 7.46 1.79 -14.92
N GLN A 126 8.50 2.54 -14.57
CA GLN A 126 9.79 2.00 -14.17
C GLN A 126 9.69 1.31 -12.80
N GLN A 127 10.16 0.06 -12.70
CA GLN A 127 10.14 -0.73 -11.46
C GLN A 127 10.71 0.03 -10.25
N CYS A 128 11.86 0.70 -10.42
CA CYS A 128 12.52 1.41 -9.31
C CYS A 128 11.68 2.56 -8.74
N VAL A 129 10.88 3.22 -9.58
CA VAL A 129 9.94 4.25 -9.12
C VAL A 129 8.71 3.60 -8.50
N TRP A 130 8.18 2.55 -9.13
CA TRP A 130 7.00 1.85 -8.64
C TRP A 130 7.22 1.24 -7.25
N ASP A 131 8.40 0.68 -6.99
CA ASP A 131 8.77 0.17 -5.68
C ASP A 131 8.63 1.24 -4.58
N VAL A 132 9.07 2.48 -4.84
CA VAL A 132 8.91 3.61 -3.91
C VAL A 132 7.45 4.02 -3.78
N VAL A 133 6.71 4.06 -4.89
CA VAL A 133 5.28 4.38 -4.91
C VAL A 133 4.47 3.38 -4.09
N VAL A 134 4.77 2.09 -4.19
CA VAL A 134 4.13 1.01 -3.43
C VAL A 134 4.33 1.21 -1.94
N LEU A 135 5.58 1.44 -1.51
CA LEU A 135 5.90 1.69 -0.10
C LEU A 135 5.19 2.94 0.42
N ALA A 136 5.25 4.04 -0.33
CA ALA A 136 4.58 5.30 0.02
C ALA A 136 3.07 5.12 0.15
N ALA A 137 2.44 4.42 -0.79
CA ALA A 137 1.00 4.21 -0.83
C ALA A 137 0.54 3.34 0.35
N LEU A 138 1.17 2.18 0.57
CA LEU A 138 0.78 1.28 1.67
C LEU A 138 1.04 1.90 3.05
N SER A 139 2.13 2.64 3.21
CA SER A 139 2.41 3.43 4.41
C SER A 139 1.33 4.49 4.66
N ALA A 140 0.97 5.27 3.63
CA ALA A 140 -0.08 6.28 3.75
C ALA A 140 -1.47 5.68 4.07
N MET A 141 -1.78 4.50 3.53
CA MET A 141 -3.01 3.76 3.88
C MET A 141 -3.02 3.34 5.35
N GLU A 142 -1.89 2.83 5.87
CA GLU A 142 -1.75 2.44 7.28
C GLU A 142 -1.86 3.64 8.22
N GLU A 143 -1.22 4.78 7.90
CA GLU A 143 -1.36 6.02 8.67
C GLU A 143 -2.80 6.55 8.64
N GLY A 144 -3.45 6.49 7.47
CA GLY A 144 -4.87 6.78 7.33
C GLY A 144 -5.75 5.90 8.21
N ARG A 145 -5.49 4.59 8.25
CA ARG A 145 -6.20 3.65 9.12
C ARG A 145 -6.02 4.01 10.60
N ARG A 146 -4.78 4.30 11.03
CA ARG A 146 -4.47 4.67 12.42
C ARG A 146 -5.17 5.97 12.83
N LEU A 147 -5.10 7.01 11.99
CA LEU A 147 -5.76 8.28 12.25
C LEU A 147 -7.28 8.11 12.33
N LEU A 148 -7.88 7.42 11.36
CA LEU A 148 -9.32 7.16 11.36
C LEU A 148 -9.76 6.47 12.66
N ARG A 149 -8.94 5.54 13.15
CA ARG A 149 -9.20 4.88 14.43
C ARG A 149 -9.07 5.79 15.64
N ALA A 150 -8.01 6.59 15.70
CA ALA A 150 -7.83 7.55 16.78
C ALA A 150 -9.04 8.49 16.90
N ARG A 151 -9.49 9.05 15.77
CA ARG A 151 -10.64 9.97 15.73
C ARG A 151 -11.97 9.33 16.11
N VAL A 152 -12.20 8.07 15.73
CA VAL A 152 -13.40 7.33 16.16
C VAL A 152 -13.38 7.08 17.67
N ARG A 153 -12.22 6.73 18.24
CA ARG A 153 -12.08 6.54 19.69
C ARG A 153 -12.30 7.84 20.47
N GLU A 154 -11.70 8.95 20.00
CA GLU A 154 -11.85 10.28 20.60
C GLU A 154 -13.30 10.77 20.59
N SER A 155 -14.05 10.42 19.54
CA SER A 155 -15.44 10.86 19.39
C SER A 155 -16.38 10.17 20.39
N GLY A 156 -15.95 9.12 21.12
CA GLY A 156 -16.78 8.35 22.06
C GLY A 156 -17.95 7.60 21.41
N SER A 157 -18.19 7.82 20.12
CA SER A 157 -19.26 7.22 19.34
C SER A 157 -18.95 5.76 19.02
N ALA A 158 -19.86 4.86 19.40
CA ALA A 158 -19.88 3.49 18.89
C ALA A 158 -20.29 3.40 17.40
N GLY A 159 -20.55 4.54 16.75
CA GLY A 159 -21.07 4.66 15.39
C GLY A 159 -20.16 5.39 14.41
N VAL A 160 -20.56 5.38 13.14
CA VAL A 160 -19.89 6.05 12.03
C VAL A 160 -19.95 7.56 12.23
N VAL A 161 -18.80 8.25 12.26
CA VAL A 161 -18.78 9.71 12.19
C VAL A 161 -18.92 10.12 10.71
N PRO A 162 -20.03 10.77 10.30
CA PRO A 162 -20.23 11.14 8.91
C PRO A 162 -19.09 12.03 8.39
N GLY A 163 -18.61 11.75 7.18
CA GLY A 163 -17.55 12.54 6.53
C GLY A 163 -16.14 12.36 7.09
N LEU A 164 -15.95 11.76 8.27
CA LEU A 164 -14.61 11.55 8.85
C LEU A 164 -13.72 10.70 7.93
N ALA A 165 -14.27 9.63 7.36
CA ALA A 165 -13.52 8.80 6.41
C ALA A 165 -13.04 9.59 5.18
N ALA A 166 -13.84 10.56 4.69
CA ALA A 166 -13.45 11.41 3.57
C ALA A 166 -12.33 12.38 3.94
N VAL A 167 -12.39 12.99 5.13
CA VAL A 167 -11.33 13.87 5.65
C VAL A 167 -10.02 13.10 5.81
N VAL A 168 -10.08 11.89 6.37
CA VAL A 168 -8.89 11.04 6.54
C VAL A 168 -8.38 10.52 5.19
N ALA A 169 -9.27 10.25 4.23
CA ALA A 169 -8.88 9.87 2.87
C ALA A 169 -8.05 10.95 2.18
N LEU A 170 -8.47 12.22 2.29
CA LEU A 170 -7.66 13.36 1.80
C LEU A 170 -6.30 13.45 2.51
N SER A 171 -6.27 13.18 3.81
CA SER A 171 -5.02 13.15 4.58
C SER A 171 -4.09 12.03 4.09
N ALA A 172 -4.63 10.84 3.79
CA ALA A 172 -3.86 9.72 3.24
C ALA A 172 -3.26 10.05 1.86
N VAL A 173 -4.03 10.68 0.97
CA VAL A 173 -3.51 11.16 -0.32
C VAL A 173 -2.39 12.20 -0.12
N SER A 174 -2.56 13.12 0.83
CA SER A 174 -1.54 14.11 1.18
C SER A 174 -0.26 13.45 1.70
N TRP A 175 -0.38 12.46 2.60
CA TRP A 175 0.76 11.71 3.11
C TRP A 175 1.47 10.92 2.02
N PHE A 176 0.74 10.28 1.11
CA PHE A 176 1.35 9.60 -0.04
C PHE A 176 2.30 10.53 -0.80
N TRP A 177 1.81 11.72 -1.20
CA TRP A 177 2.64 12.70 -1.90
C TRP A 177 3.74 13.28 -1.02
N GLY A 178 3.48 13.52 0.26
CA GLY A 178 4.47 13.98 1.23
C GLY A 178 5.62 13.00 1.39
N GLN A 179 5.33 11.70 1.41
CA GLN A 179 6.32 10.63 1.49
C GLN A 179 7.18 10.56 0.22
N LEU A 180 6.59 10.68 -0.97
CA LEU A 180 7.36 10.78 -2.22
C LEU A 180 8.28 12.00 -2.25
N ARG A 181 7.83 13.15 -1.71
CA ARG A 181 8.68 14.34 -1.56
C ARG A 181 9.82 14.10 -0.59
N GLY A 182 9.54 13.47 0.56
CA GLY A 182 10.57 13.09 1.52
C GLY A 182 11.62 12.17 0.90
N PHE A 183 11.19 11.16 0.13
CA PHE A 183 12.10 10.30 -0.61
C PHE A 183 12.93 11.06 -1.65
N ALA A 184 12.32 12.00 -2.39
CA ALA A 184 13.03 12.82 -3.37
C ALA A 184 14.17 13.65 -2.72
N CYS A 185 14.00 14.08 -1.47
CA CYS A 185 15.03 14.80 -0.72
C CYS A 185 16.27 13.95 -0.38
N LEU A 186 16.19 12.61 -0.47
CA LEU A 186 17.33 11.71 -0.26
C LEU A 186 18.32 11.71 -1.44
N GLY A 187 17.94 12.30 -2.58
CA GLY A 187 18.75 12.39 -3.79
C GLY A 187 18.66 11.12 -4.66
N VAL A 188 19.14 11.25 -5.91
CA VAL A 188 19.07 10.18 -6.92
C VAL A 188 20.11 9.08 -6.61
N PRO A 189 19.70 7.81 -6.45
CA PRO A 189 20.65 6.72 -6.27
C PRO A 189 21.54 6.53 -7.51
N ARG A 190 22.80 6.13 -7.29
CA ARG A 190 23.80 5.99 -8.36
C ARG A 190 23.51 4.87 -9.37
N ARG A 191 22.65 3.89 -9.04
CA ARG A 191 22.36 2.71 -9.87
C ARG A 191 20.86 2.43 -9.89
N GLY A 192 20.35 1.94 -11.02
CA GLY A 192 18.96 1.50 -11.17
C GLY A 192 17.94 2.58 -11.56
N TRP A 193 18.39 3.84 -11.75
CA TRP A 193 17.51 4.99 -12.03
C TRP A 193 17.75 5.67 -13.38
N ALA A 194 18.68 5.17 -14.20
CA ALA A 194 19.06 5.78 -15.47
C ALA A 194 17.90 5.87 -16.49
N GLY A 195 16.89 4.99 -16.37
CA GLY A 195 15.71 4.98 -17.24
C GLY A 195 14.57 5.91 -16.78
N VAL A 196 14.75 6.67 -15.70
CA VAL A 196 13.72 7.58 -15.16
C VAL A 196 13.88 8.96 -15.76
N GLY A 197 13.00 9.29 -16.70
CA GLY A 197 13.03 10.56 -17.42
C GLY A 197 12.36 11.73 -16.67
N PRO A 198 12.41 12.94 -17.26
CA PRO A 198 11.78 14.13 -16.69
C PRO A 198 10.25 14.12 -16.78
N SER A 199 9.65 13.19 -17.54
CA SER A 199 8.21 13.06 -17.76
C SER A 199 7.53 12.04 -16.84
N HIS A 200 8.27 11.36 -15.97
CA HIS A 200 7.70 10.30 -15.14
C HIS A 200 6.57 10.84 -14.22
N PRO A 201 5.43 10.15 -14.10
CA PRO A 201 4.27 10.67 -13.36
C PRO A 201 4.53 10.90 -11.85
N PHE A 202 5.26 10.00 -11.18
CA PHE A 202 5.50 10.08 -9.73
C PHE A 202 6.84 10.72 -9.33
N LEU A 203 7.97 10.18 -9.80
CA LEU A 203 9.32 10.68 -9.51
C LEU A 203 10.08 10.91 -10.81
N ARG A 204 10.46 12.17 -11.04
CA ARG A 204 11.15 12.65 -12.25
C ARG A 204 12.60 12.93 -11.92
N ILE A 205 13.49 12.73 -12.88
CA ILE A 205 14.87 13.23 -12.78
C ILE A 205 15.01 14.44 -13.71
N VAL A 206 15.28 15.60 -13.11
CA VAL A 206 15.47 16.87 -13.83
C VAL A 206 16.78 17.49 -13.36
N GLY A 207 17.71 17.74 -14.29
CA GLY A 207 19.03 18.28 -13.95
C GLY A 207 19.82 17.44 -12.92
N GLY A 208 19.64 16.11 -12.94
CA GLY A 208 20.28 15.18 -12.02
C GLY A 208 19.68 15.15 -10.60
N ARG A 209 18.54 15.79 -10.37
CA ARG A 209 17.84 15.81 -9.08
C ARG A 209 16.45 15.17 -9.19
N PHE A 210 15.98 14.58 -8.10
CA PHE A 210 14.60 14.14 -8.02
C PHE A 210 13.64 15.31 -7.89
N SER A 211 12.50 15.18 -8.56
CA SER A 211 11.33 16.02 -8.38
C SER A 211 10.08 15.14 -8.38
N VAL A 212 9.10 15.51 -7.57
CA VAL A 212 7.81 14.81 -7.55
C VAL A 212 6.96 15.31 -8.70
N GLY A 213 6.45 14.39 -9.51
CA GLY A 213 5.53 14.71 -10.58
C GLY A 213 4.17 15.12 -10.01
N ARG A 214 3.74 16.33 -10.38
CA ARG A 214 2.33 16.71 -10.40
C ARG A 214 1.87 16.76 -11.84
#